data_AF-A0A016QSN9-F1
#
_entry.id   AF-A0A016QSN9-F1
#
_cell.length_a   1.000
_cell.length_b   1.000
_cell.length_c   1.000
_cell.angle_alpha   90.00
_cell.angle_beta   90.00
_cell.angle_gamma   90.00
#
_symmetry.space_group_name_H-M   'P 1'
#
loop_
_entity.id
_entity.type
_entity.pdbx_description
1 polymer ?
#
loop_
_entity_poly.entity_id
_entity_poly.type
_entity_poly.pdbx_seq_one_letter_code
_entity_poly.pdbx_strand_id
1 'polypeptide(L)'
;MTGLVWLALDGLGYPGDAPDGSVWEAALPTLRPLIEAGRALDATLGVPGLPQSGTGQACWLTGLDAVRAMGEPGKGEHFGPHPGPTLQRLLRAEALPARLAQAGARLALANHYPPAYFAAQVGGQTGGQTGGQSGRTGAQRPRLGCFPFSFLAAGLPLNPPGVPPVPATLGLGYADPWPEQTPLTEVTRLGTALALAARTHDLIVCDLWFGDHLGHRGRTPTPPPVLRAGRAYLERVDALLTGLLDAGARVVLSSDHGNLEDLRVKAHTLARVPFAGVGLALGTPRTVVEGGQAIAAAFGLKLDLGSDAKK
;
A
#
# COMPACT_ATOMS: atom_id res chain seq x y z
N MET A 1 -13.35 -0.02 -21.76
CA MET A 1 -13.06 1.00 -20.73
C MET A 1 -11.66 0.72 -20.19
N THR A 2 -10.88 1.75 -19.85
CA THR A 2 -9.57 1.54 -19.20
C THR A 2 -9.77 1.06 -17.76
N GLY A 3 -8.92 0.15 -17.30
CA GLY A 3 -8.90 -0.33 -15.92
C GLY A 3 -8.50 0.75 -14.93
N LEU A 4 -8.66 0.43 -13.65
CA LEU A 4 -8.27 1.28 -12.54
C LEU A 4 -6.80 1.01 -12.17
N VAL A 5 -6.02 2.07 -11.96
CA VAL A 5 -4.70 1.98 -11.33
C VAL A 5 -4.83 2.44 -9.88
N TRP A 6 -4.50 1.57 -8.93
CA TRP A 6 -4.52 1.87 -7.51
C TRP A 6 -3.09 2.09 -6.99
N LEU A 7 -2.79 3.33 -6.60
CA LEU A 7 -1.57 3.69 -5.89
C LEU A 7 -1.83 3.59 -4.38
N ALA A 8 -1.39 2.50 -3.75
CA ALA A 8 -1.46 2.31 -2.32
C ALA A 8 -0.16 2.82 -1.69
N LEU A 9 -0.21 3.99 -1.03
CA LEU A 9 0.94 4.63 -0.40
C LEU A 9 1.01 4.22 1.07
N ASP A 10 2.01 3.44 1.46
CA ASP A 10 2.17 3.01 2.85
C ASP A 10 2.74 4.16 3.70
N GLY A 11 2.12 4.45 4.84
CA GLY A 11 2.63 5.41 5.81
C GLY A 11 2.66 6.88 5.35
N LEU A 12 1.59 7.39 4.73
CA LEU A 12 1.46 8.79 4.33
C LEU A 12 0.22 9.44 4.96
N GLY A 13 0.43 10.33 5.93
CA GLY A 13 -0.63 11.13 6.53
C GLY A 13 -1.08 12.29 5.64
N TYR A 14 -2.32 12.72 5.85
CA TYR A 14 -3.00 13.78 5.12
C TYR A 14 -2.28 15.12 5.34
N PRO A 15 -2.08 15.92 4.28
CA PRO A 15 -1.31 17.16 4.37
C PRO A 15 -1.84 18.17 5.40
N GLY A 16 -3.16 18.22 5.63
CA GLY A 16 -3.75 19.12 6.61
C GLY A 16 -3.45 18.75 8.07
N ASP A 17 -2.92 17.56 8.32
CA ASP A 17 -2.55 17.07 9.65
C ASP A 17 -1.01 17.06 9.84
N ALA A 18 -0.26 17.46 8.82
CA ALA A 18 1.19 17.48 8.85
C ALA A 18 1.74 18.75 9.53
N PRO A 19 2.88 18.67 10.23
CA PRO A 19 3.54 19.85 10.78
C PRO A 19 4.21 20.71 9.70
N ASP A 20 4.50 21.96 10.06
CA ASP A 20 5.38 22.84 9.30
C ASP A 20 6.76 22.20 9.08
N GLY A 21 7.39 22.46 7.93
CA GLY A 21 8.67 21.87 7.55
C GLY A 21 8.57 20.43 7.03
N SER A 22 7.36 19.85 6.94
CA SER A 22 7.16 18.46 6.52
C SER A 22 7.53 18.19 5.06
N VAL A 23 7.41 16.92 4.64
CA VAL A 23 7.60 16.50 3.25
C VAL A 23 6.60 17.15 2.29
N TRP A 24 5.46 17.62 2.80
CA TRP A 24 4.39 18.23 2.02
C TRP A 24 4.71 19.63 1.49
N GLU A 25 5.82 20.23 1.92
CA GLU A 25 6.34 21.49 1.36
C GLU A 25 7.09 21.29 0.02
N ALA A 26 7.26 20.04 -0.44
CA ALA A 26 7.75 19.78 -1.79
C ALA A 26 6.78 20.34 -2.85
N ALA A 27 7.30 20.66 -4.04
CA ALA A 27 6.47 21.09 -5.16
C ALA A 27 5.78 19.85 -5.78
N LEU A 28 4.48 19.71 -5.55
CA LEU A 28 3.67 18.54 -5.93
C LEU A 28 2.46 18.97 -6.79
N PRO A 29 2.67 19.45 -8.03
CA PRO A 29 1.64 20.10 -8.84
C PRO A 29 0.47 19.19 -9.22
N THR A 30 0.65 17.87 -9.19
CA THR A 30 -0.38 16.88 -9.57
C THR A 30 -0.94 16.18 -8.34
N LEU A 31 -0.07 15.71 -7.44
CA LEU A 31 -0.40 14.93 -6.26
C LEU A 31 -1.16 15.76 -5.22
N ARG A 32 -0.69 16.99 -4.92
CA ARG A 32 -1.29 17.81 -3.88
C ARG A 32 -2.73 18.23 -4.21
N PRO A 33 -3.05 18.78 -5.39
CA PRO A 33 -4.43 19.11 -5.75
C PRO A 33 -5.35 17.88 -5.79
N LEU A 34 -4.85 16.73 -6.27
CA LEU A 34 -5.63 15.50 -6.27
C LEU A 34 -6.04 15.07 -4.86
N ILE A 35 -5.10 15.09 -3.92
CA ILE A 35 -5.36 14.75 -2.51
C ILE A 35 -6.33 15.72 -1.86
N GLU A 36 -6.16 17.02 -2.08
CA GLU A 36 -7.04 18.06 -1.51
C GLU A 36 -8.47 18.00 -2.06
N ALA A 37 -8.65 17.54 -3.31
CA ALA A 37 -9.97 17.27 -3.89
C ALA A 37 -10.63 15.98 -3.35
N GLY A 38 -9.84 15.12 -2.69
CA GLY A 38 -10.25 13.81 -2.16
C GLY A 38 -10.90 13.87 -0.78
N ARG A 39 -10.57 12.89 0.06
CA ARG A 39 -11.04 12.73 1.44
C ARG A 39 -9.86 12.47 2.37
N ALA A 40 -9.93 13.03 3.57
CA ALA A 40 -9.05 12.68 4.69
C ALA A 40 -9.77 11.64 5.56
N LEU A 41 -9.28 10.40 5.57
CA LEU A 41 -9.92 9.27 6.24
C LEU A 41 -9.29 8.99 7.61
N ASP A 42 -10.12 8.59 8.55
CA ASP A 42 -9.66 8.04 9.83
C ASP A 42 -9.10 6.62 9.65
N ALA A 43 -7.83 6.45 10.04
CA ALA A 43 -7.13 5.17 10.08
C ALA A 43 -7.15 4.52 11.47
N THR A 44 -7.60 5.24 12.52
CA THR A 44 -7.63 4.74 13.90
C THR A 44 -8.81 3.80 14.16
N LEU A 45 -9.92 4.00 13.44
CA LEU A 45 -11.18 3.26 13.59
C LEU A 45 -11.73 3.32 15.03
N GLY A 46 -11.33 4.34 15.80
CA GLY A 46 -11.65 4.49 17.22
C GLY A 46 -11.04 3.40 18.11
N VAL A 47 -10.07 2.63 17.62
CA VAL A 47 -9.36 1.59 18.39
C VAL A 47 -8.06 2.19 18.97
N PRO A 48 -7.79 2.05 20.29
CA PRO A 48 -6.57 2.57 20.90
C PRO A 48 -5.29 2.04 20.26
N GLY A 49 -4.27 2.88 20.22
CA GLY A 49 -2.97 2.59 19.60
C GLY A 49 -2.77 3.37 18.31
N LEU A 50 -1.60 3.18 17.70
CA LEU A 50 -1.26 3.82 16.42
C LEU A 50 -1.69 2.91 15.27
N PRO A 51 -2.33 3.44 14.23
CA PRO A 51 -2.60 2.70 13.00
C PRO A 51 -1.34 1.99 12.46
N GLN A 52 -1.49 0.78 11.93
CA GLN A 52 -0.39 -0.08 11.44
C GLN A 52 -0.68 -0.61 10.05
N SER A 53 0.36 -0.88 9.26
CA SER A 53 0.20 -1.26 7.85
C SER A 53 -0.58 -2.56 7.63
N GLY A 54 -0.36 -3.58 8.47
CA GLY A 54 -1.02 -4.89 8.30
C GLY A 54 -2.55 -4.79 8.37
N THR A 55 -3.06 -4.18 9.44
CA THR A 55 -4.50 -3.98 9.63
C THR A 55 -5.06 -2.89 8.70
N GLY A 56 -4.31 -1.81 8.45
CA GLY A 56 -4.74 -0.74 7.54
C GLY A 56 -4.89 -1.23 6.09
N GLN A 57 -3.88 -1.91 5.55
CA GLN A 57 -3.94 -2.54 4.22
C GLN A 57 -5.05 -3.60 4.14
N ALA A 58 -5.24 -4.39 5.21
CA ALA A 58 -6.33 -5.36 5.24
C ALA A 58 -7.72 -4.69 5.22
N CYS A 59 -7.89 -3.53 5.87
CA CYS A 59 -9.14 -2.75 5.76
C CYS A 59 -9.40 -2.31 4.32
N TRP A 60 -8.39 -1.77 3.64
CA TRP A 60 -8.49 -1.38 2.24
C TRP A 60 -8.80 -2.54 1.30
N LEU A 61 -8.10 -3.65 1.47
CA LEU A 61 -8.24 -4.83 0.61
C LEU A 61 -9.60 -5.52 0.81
N THR A 62 -10.15 -5.52 2.02
CA THR A 62 -11.36 -6.31 2.33
C THR A 62 -12.62 -5.45 2.36
N GLY A 63 -12.50 -4.17 2.70
CA GLY A 63 -13.64 -3.31 3.06
C GLY A 63 -14.27 -3.68 4.41
N LEU A 64 -13.54 -4.42 5.26
CA LEU A 64 -13.95 -4.85 6.59
C LEU A 64 -13.02 -4.25 7.65
N ASP A 65 -13.52 -4.12 8.88
CA ASP A 65 -12.75 -3.61 10.02
C ASP A 65 -11.74 -4.66 10.51
N ALA A 66 -10.58 -4.71 9.85
CA ALA A 66 -9.51 -5.65 10.18
C ALA A 66 -8.85 -5.34 11.51
N VAL A 67 -8.95 -4.10 12.01
CA VAL A 67 -8.44 -3.72 13.33
C VAL A 67 -9.29 -4.38 14.42
N ARG A 68 -10.62 -4.34 14.32
CA ARG A 68 -11.53 -5.05 15.25
C ARG A 68 -11.49 -6.56 15.12
N ALA A 69 -11.09 -7.09 13.97
CA ALA A 69 -10.85 -8.53 13.79
C ALA A 69 -9.59 -9.03 14.52
N MET A 70 -8.70 -8.11 14.94
CA MET A 70 -7.47 -8.40 15.67
C MET A 70 -7.64 -8.12 17.17
N GLY A 71 -6.71 -8.61 17.99
CA GLY A 71 -6.74 -8.44 19.45
C GLY A 71 -7.83 -9.27 20.15
N GLU A 72 -8.20 -8.83 21.36
CA GLU A 72 -9.28 -9.45 22.12
C GLU A 72 -10.66 -9.15 21.49
N PRO A 73 -11.61 -10.11 21.52
CA PRO A 73 -12.95 -9.91 20.99
C PRO A 73 -13.61 -8.63 21.53
N GLY A 74 -14.03 -7.75 20.60
CA GLY A 74 -14.69 -6.49 20.93
C GLY A 74 -13.76 -5.32 21.27
N LYS A 75 -12.43 -5.54 21.41
CA LYS A 75 -11.46 -4.47 21.67
C LYS A 75 -10.75 -3.98 20.40
N GLY A 76 -10.34 -4.90 19.53
CA GLY A 76 -9.51 -4.57 18.37
C GLY A 76 -8.05 -4.33 18.71
N GLU A 77 -7.17 -4.45 17.72
CA GLU A 77 -5.74 -4.14 17.85
C GLU A 77 -5.15 -3.76 16.49
N HIS A 78 -4.35 -2.69 16.47
CA HIS A 78 -3.57 -2.34 15.28
C HIS A 78 -2.34 -3.24 15.15
N PHE A 79 -2.13 -3.83 13.97
CA PHE A 79 -1.06 -4.81 13.76
C PHE A 79 -0.39 -4.62 12.41
N GLY A 80 0.92 -4.84 12.33
CA GLY A 80 1.65 -4.72 11.06
C GLY A 80 3.04 -5.35 11.10
N PRO A 81 3.81 -5.26 10.00
CA PRO A 81 3.34 -5.04 8.61
C PRO A 81 2.90 -6.35 7.92
N HIS A 82 3.16 -7.50 8.54
CA HIS A 82 2.91 -8.81 7.94
C HIS A 82 1.61 -9.44 8.46
N PRO A 83 0.73 -9.98 7.60
CA PRO A 83 -0.51 -10.58 8.05
C PRO A 83 -0.22 -11.88 8.84
N GLY A 84 -0.58 -11.87 10.12
CA GLY A 84 -0.66 -13.08 10.95
C GLY A 84 -1.83 -13.99 10.56
N PRO A 85 -2.02 -15.15 11.21
CA PRO A 85 -3.04 -16.13 10.83
C PRO A 85 -4.46 -15.57 10.72
N THR A 86 -4.83 -14.63 11.60
CA THR A 86 -6.15 -13.97 11.58
C THR A 86 -6.35 -13.11 10.34
N LEU A 87 -5.42 -12.19 10.06
CA LEU A 87 -5.47 -11.37 8.84
C LEU A 87 -5.37 -12.22 7.57
N GLN A 88 -4.56 -13.29 7.58
CA GLN A 88 -4.49 -14.19 6.43
C GLN A 88 -5.81 -14.90 6.13
N ARG A 89 -6.58 -15.31 7.16
CA ARG A 89 -7.93 -15.87 6.95
C ARG A 89 -8.85 -14.83 6.33
N LEU A 90 -8.85 -13.61 6.89
CA LEU A 90 -9.67 -12.52 6.39
C LEU A 90 -9.33 -12.16 4.93
N LEU A 91 -8.05 -12.00 4.62
CA LEU A 91 -7.58 -11.66 3.26
C LEU A 91 -7.91 -12.78 2.25
N ARG A 92 -7.77 -14.06 2.61
CA ARG A 92 -8.14 -15.16 1.70
C ARG A 92 -9.63 -15.17 1.36
N ALA A 93 -10.49 -14.82 2.32
CA ALA A 93 -11.93 -14.84 2.15
C ALA A 93 -12.43 -13.58 1.41
N GLU A 94 -11.93 -12.40 1.79
CA GLU A 94 -12.62 -11.13 1.49
C GLU A 94 -11.78 -10.14 0.68
N ALA A 95 -10.50 -10.40 0.45
CA ALA A 95 -9.66 -9.44 -0.26
C ALA A 95 -10.17 -9.21 -1.70
N LEU A 96 -10.14 -7.95 -2.11
CA LEU A 96 -10.61 -7.48 -3.41
C LEU A 96 -9.96 -8.25 -4.58
N PRO A 97 -8.64 -8.55 -4.59
CA PRO A 97 -8.05 -9.36 -5.65
C PRO A 97 -8.67 -10.75 -5.77
N ALA A 98 -8.99 -11.41 -4.64
CA ALA A 98 -9.61 -12.74 -4.65
C ALA A 98 -11.04 -12.68 -5.21
N ARG A 99 -11.85 -11.73 -4.74
CA ARG A 99 -13.23 -11.53 -5.22
C ARG A 99 -13.29 -11.17 -6.70
N LEU A 100 -12.41 -10.29 -7.16
CA LEU A 100 -12.33 -9.90 -8.57
C LEU A 100 -11.80 -11.02 -9.47
N ALA A 101 -10.81 -11.79 -9.02
CA ALA A 101 -10.30 -12.94 -9.77
C ALA A 101 -11.38 -14.03 -9.94
N GLN A 102 -12.16 -14.30 -8.89
CA GLN A 102 -13.31 -15.21 -8.97
C GLN A 102 -14.39 -14.73 -9.96
N ALA A 103 -14.53 -13.41 -10.13
CA ALA A 103 -15.40 -12.79 -11.12
C ALA A 103 -14.78 -12.73 -12.54
N GLY A 104 -13.58 -13.30 -12.76
CA GLY A 104 -12.91 -13.33 -14.05
C GLY A 104 -12.21 -12.03 -14.46
N ALA A 105 -11.99 -11.09 -13.53
CA ALA A 105 -11.29 -9.84 -13.81
C ALA A 105 -9.79 -10.06 -14.03
N ARG A 106 -9.18 -9.22 -14.85
CA ARG A 106 -7.73 -9.21 -15.13
C ARG A 106 -7.04 -8.26 -14.16
N LEU A 107 -6.19 -8.82 -13.31
CA LEU A 107 -5.61 -8.11 -12.17
C LEU A 107 -4.09 -8.20 -12.20
N ALA A 108 -3.41 -7.15 -11.74
CA ALA A 108 -1.97 -7.15 -11.60
C ALA A 108 -1.49 -6.40 -10.35
N LEU A 109 -0.48 -6.95 -9.69
CA LEU A 109 0.35 -6.23 -8.74
C LEU A 109 1.62 -5.80 -9.47
N ALA A 110 1.76 -4.50 -9.73
CA ALA A 110 2.81 -3.95 -10.59
C ALA A 110 4.19 -3.91 -9.92
N ASN A 111 4.25 -4.11 -8.61
CA ASN A 111 5.49 -4.07 -7.84
C ASN A 111 6.59 -4.95 -8.44
N HIS A 112 7.81 -4.41 -8.46
CA HIS A 112 9.00 -5.17 -8.82
C HIS A 112 9.50 -6.01 -7.65
N TYR A 113 9.51 -7.33 -7.82
CA TYR A 113 10.14 -8.27 -6.89
C TYR A 113 11.41 -8.86 -7.52
N PRO A 114 12.61 -8.65 -6.96
CA PRO A 114 13.84 -9.17 -7.54
C PRO A 114 13.95 -10.70 -7.36
N PRO A 115 14.75 -11.41 -8.19
CA PRO A 115 14.96 -12.86 -8.06
C PRO A 115 15.33 -13.33 -6.64
N ALA A 116 16.14 -12.55 -5.91
CA ALA A 116 16.51 -12.83 -4.53
C ALA A 116 15.30 -12.90 -3.57
N TYR A 117 14.24 -12.12 -3.85
CA TYR A 117 13.00 -12.17 -3.09
C TYR A 117 12.33 -13.55 -3.21
N PHE A 118 12.26 -14.10 -4.42
CA PHE A 118 11.69 -15.43 -4.67
C PHE A 118 12.54 -16.55 -4.07
N ALA A 119 13.87 -16.47 -4.21
CA ALA A 119 14.79 -17.46 -3.66
C ALA A 119 14.60 -17.62 -2.14
N ALA A 120 14.42 -16.50 -1.43
CA ALA A 120 14.19 -16.50 0.00
C ALA A 120 12.81 -17.09 0.40
N GLN A 121 11.80 -17.05 -0.49
CA GLN A 121 10.50 -17.72 -0.27
C GLN A 121 10.59 -19.24 -0.40
N VAL A 122 11.38 -19.74 -1.37
CA VAL A 122 11.53 -21.18 -1.65
C VAL A 122 12.47 -21.87 -0.66
N GLY A 123 13.56 -21.20 -0.25
CA GLY A 123 14.59 -21.77 0.64
C GLY A 123 14.11 -22.17 2.04
N GLY A 124 12.88 -21.81 2.43
CA GLY A 124 12.26 -22.27 3.67
C GLY A 124 11.41 -23.55 3.54
N GLN A 125 11.43 -24.29 2.42
CA GLN A 125 10.68 -25.54 2.23
C GLN A 125 11.48 -26.82 2.53
N THR A 126 12.82 -26.77 2.60
CA THR A 126 13.66 -27.96 2.87
C THR A 126 13.98 -28.11 4.35
N GLY A 127 12.95 -28.32 5.17
CA GLY A 127 13.10 -28.77 6.57
C GLY A 127 13.02 -30.29 6.67
N GLY A 128 13.92 -31.00 5.98
CA GLY A 128 14.10 -32.44 6.14
C GLY A 128 14.85 -32.74 7.45
N GLN A 129 14.31 -33.66 8.25
CA GLN A 129 14.95 -34.17 9.45
C GLN A 129 16.25 -34.90 9.10
N THR A 130 17.40 -34.33 9.43
CA THR A 130 18.62 -35.11 9.72
C THR A 130 19.35 -34.45 10.89
N GLY A 131 19.64 -35.25 11.92
CA GLY A 131 20.26 -34.81 13.16
C GLY A 131 21.69 -34.32 12.97
N GLY A 132 22.01 -33.20 13.60
CA GLY A 132 23.37 -32.67 13.70
C GLY A 132 23.36 -31.38 14.52
N GLN A 133 23.88 -31.43 15.75
CA GLN A 133 24.06 -30.26 16.61
C GLN A 133 25.20 -29.39 16.05
N SER A 134 24.88 -28.21 15.51
CA SER A 134 25.68 -26.97 15.60
C SER A 134 25.08 -25.86 14.72
N GLY A 135 24.92 -24.65 15.28
CA GLY A 135 24.66 -23.41 14.53
C GLY A 135 23.18 -23.08 14.25
N ARG A 136 22.53 -22.34 15.15
CA ARG A 136 21.25 -21.67 14.89
C ARG A 136 21.43 -20.57 13.83
N THR A 137 21.17 -20.87 12.57
CA THR A 137 20.81 -19.88 11.53
C THR A 137 19.62 -20.41 10.72
N GLY A 138 18.47 -20.55 11.38
CA GLY A 138 17.23 -20.81 10.65
C GLY A 138 16.84 -19.58 9.84
N ALA A 139 17.11 -19.58 8.54
CA ALA A 139 16.65 -18.55 7.62
C ALA A 139 15.11 -18.54 7.64
N GLN A 140 14.54 -17.61 8.41
CA GLN A 140 13.10 -17.43 8.51
C GLN A 140 12.59 -16.98 7.13
N ARG A 141 11.54 -17.65 6.61
CA ARG A 141 10.90 -17.23 5.34
C ARG A 141 10.58 -15.73 5.41
N PRO A 142 10.91 -14.93 4.39
CA PRO A 142 10.52 -13.52 4.36
C PRO A 142 9.00 -13.47 4.43
N ARG A 143 8.47 -12.71 5.38
CA ARG A 143 7.02 -12.58 5.53
C ARG A 143 6.51 -11.63 4.45
N LEU A 144 5.44 -12.04 3.76
CA LEU A 144 4.76 -11.21 2.77
C LEU A 144 4.04 -10.05 3.47
N GLY A 145 3.90 -8.90 2.80
CA GLY A 145 2.91 -7.88 3.17
C GLY A 145 1.49 -8.27 2.74
N CYS A 146 0.48 -7.47 3.07
CA CYS A 146 -0.91 -7.82 2.78
C CYS A 146 -1.22 -7.85 1.27
N PHE A 147 -0.67 -6.92 0.48
CA PHE A 147 -0.83 -6.91 -0.98
C PHE A 147 -0.24 -8.15 -1.66
N PRO A 148 1.07 -8.46 -1.59
CA PRO A 148 1.63 -9.65 -2.23
C PRO A 148 0.99 -10.94 -1.71
N PHE A 149 0.64 -11.01 -0.42
CA PHE A 149 -0.11 -12.14 0.12
C PHE A 149 -1.48 -12.32 -0.57
N SER A 150 -2.25 -11.24 -0.71
CA SER A 150 -3.60 -11.30 -1.27
C SER A 150 -3.61 -11.64 -2.76
N PHE A 151 -2.66 -11.12 -3.52
CA PHE A 151 -2.51 -11.48 -4.94
C PHE A 151 -2.13 -12.94 -5.12
N LEU A 152 -1.16 -13.45 -4.35
CA LEU A 152 -0.79 -14.86 -4.39
C LEU A 152 -1.94 -15.77 -3.93
N ALA A 153 -2.69 -15.37 -2.89
CA ALA A 153 -3.87 -16.10 -2.43
C ALA A 153 -5.00 -16.15 -3.47
N ALA A 154 -5.09 -15.14 -4.34
CA ALA A 154 -6.00 -15.09 -5.48
C ALA A 154 -5.51 -15.90 -6.70
N GLY A 155 -4.36 -16.58 -6.61
CA GLY A 155 -3.77 -17.34 -7.71
C GLY A 155 -3.03 -16.49 -8.76
N LEU A 156 -2.73 -15.22 -8.44
CA LEU A 156 -2.03 -14.30 -9.34
C LEU A 156 -0.52 -14.29 -9.06
N PRO A 157 0.33 -14.17 -10.09
CA PRO A 157 1.78 -14.13 -9.90
C PRO A 157 2.26 -12.77 -9.39
N LEU A 158 3.42 -12.78 -8.72
CA LEU A 158 4.25 -11.58 -8.58
C LEU A 158 5.04 -11.36 -9.88
N ASN A 159 5.32 -10.11 -10.24
CA ASN A 159 5.88 -9.72 -11.55
C ASN A 159 5.05 -10.25 -12.74
N PRO A 160 3.76 -9.87 -12.85
CA PRO A 160 2.92 -10.31 -13.96
C PRO A 160 3.47 -9.84 -15.32
N PRO A 161 3.47 -10.70 -16.36
CA PRO A 161 3.97 -10.32 -17.67
C PRO A 161 3.09 -9.24 -18.30
N GLY A 162 3.70 -8.33 -19.08
CA GLY A 162 2.98 -7.26 -19.76
C GLY A 162 2.58 -6.07 -18.87
N VAL A 163 2.98 -6.07 -17.60
CA VAL A 163 2.81 -4.94 -16.67
C VAL A 163 4.21 -4.39 -16.35
N PRO A 164 4.44 -3.07 -16.51
CA PRO A 164 5.75 -2.51 -16.24
C PRO A 164 6.07 -2.64 -14.75
N PRO A 165 7.27 -3.14 -14.39
CA PRO A 165 7.64 -3.35 -12.99
C PRO A 165 7.85 -2.00 -12.30
N VAL A 166 7.20 -1.80 -11.15
CA VAL A 166 7.27 -0.58 -10.36
C VAL A 166 8.13 -0.82 -9.11
N PRO A 167 9.34 -0.26 -9.02
CA PRO A 167 10.12 -0.29 -7.79
C PRO A 167 9.42 0.55 -6.72
N ALA A 168 9.29 0.03 -5.50
CA ALA A 168 8.63 0.77 -4.41
C ALA A 168 9.34 2.10 -4.06
N THR A 169 10.65 2.20 -4.33
CA THR A 169 11.46 3.40 -4.12
C THR A 169 11.26 4.46 -5.21
N LEU A 170 10.58 4.11 -6.31
CA LEU A 170 10.40 4.94 -7.50
C LEU A 170 11.71 5.55 -8.01
N GLY A 171 12.81 4.79 -7.94
CA GLY A 171 14.12 5.21 -8.44
C GLY A 171 14.99 5.96 -7.44
N LEU A 172 14.65 5.93 -6.15
CA LEU A 172 15.59 6.21 -5.06
C LEU A 172 16.40 4.95 -4.70
N GLY A 173 17.62 5.15 -4.22
CA GLY A 173 18.41 4.08 -3.58
C GLY A 173 17.77 3.60 -2.28
N TYR A 174 18.13 2.40 -1.81
CA TYR A 174 17.53 1.76 -0.62
C TYR A 174 18.17 2.14 0.73
N ALA A 175 19.35 2.78 0.70
CA ALA A 175 20.14 3.08 1.90
C ALA A 175 20.44 4.57 1.97
N ASP A 176 20.56 5.09 3.21
CA ASP A 176 20.99 6.46 3.50
C ASP A 176 22.26 6.80 2.69
N PRO A 177 22.28 7.91 1.92
CA PRO A 177 21.32 9.03 1.94
C PRO A 177 20.16 8.95 0.92
N TRP A 178 19.82 7.75 0.45
CA TRP A 178 18.78 7.44 -0.56
C TRP A 178 18.96 8.25 -1.84
N PRO A 179 20.08 8.08 -2.55
CA PRO A 179 20.39 8.89 -3.71
C PRO A 179 19.33 8.72 -4.81
N GLU A 180 19.13 9.77 -5.58
CA GLU A 180 18.29 9.78 -6.77
C GLU A 180 18.99 9.03 -7.90
N GLN A 181 18.51 7.83 -8.22
CA GLN A 181 19.11 6.96 -9.25
C GLN A 181 18.38 7.05 -10.59
N THR A 182 17.11 7.43 -10.56
CA THR A 182 16.26 7.58 -11.75
C THR A 182 15.73 9.01 -11.84
N PRO A 183 15.86 9.66 -13.01
CA PRO A 183 15.28 10.98 -13.25
C PRO A 183 13.75 10.95 -13.20
N LEU A 184 13.12 12.05 -12.76
CA LEU A 184 11.66 12.18 -12.70
C LEU A 184 10.98 11.92 -14.06
N THR A 185 11.63 12.28 -15.17
CA THR A 185 11.09 12.02 -16.53
C THR A 185 10.90 10.55 -16.82
N GLU A 186 11.76 9.67 -16.31
CA GLU A 186 11.60 8.21 -16.46
C GLU A 186 10.50 7.69 -15.53
N VAL A 187 10.32 8.29 -14.35
CA VAL A 187 9.20 7.97 -13.44
C VAL A 187 7.86 8.38 -14.06
N THR A 188 7.79 9.52 -14.74
CA THR A 188 6.63 9.91 -15.55
C THR A 188 6.36 8.92 -16.68
N ARG A 189 7.40 8.49 -17.41
CA ARG A 189 7.24 7.45 -18.45
C ARG A 189 6.74 6.12 -17.89
N LEU A 190 7.17 5.74 -16.69
CA LEU A 190 6.64 4.57 -15.99
C LEU A 190 5.13 4.72 -15.72
N GLY A 191 4.69 5.91 -15.31
CA GLY A 191 3.26 6.23 -15.15
C GLY A 191 2.48 6.08 -16.46
N THR A 192 3.02 6.60 -17.57
CA THR A 192 2.43 6.42 -18.90
C THR A 192 2.36 4.94 -19.29
N ALA A 193 3.42 4.17 -19.03
CA ALA A 193 3.44 2.73 -19.33
C ALA A 193 2.38 1.95 -18.51
N LEU A 194 2.19 2.30 -17.24
CA LEU A 194 1.12 1.72 -16.41
C LEU A 194 -0.27 2.06 -16.95
N ALA A 195 -0.48 3.30 -17.40
CA ALA A 195 -1.75 3.71 -18.02
C ALA A 195 -2.06 2.91 -19.29
N LEU A 196 -1.04 2.59 -20.09
CA LEU A 196 -1.18 1.74 -21.26
C LEU A 196 -1.51 0.29 -20.87
N ALA A 197 -0.82 -0.27 -19.87
CA ALA A 197 -1.10 -1.60 -19.34
C ALA A 197 -2.52 -1.70 -18.76
N ALA A 198 -3.02 -0.63 -18.14
CA ALA A 198 -4.38 -0.56 -17.61
C ALA A 198 -5.47 -0.68 -18.69
N ARG A 199 -5.15 -0.52 -19.99
CA ARG A 199 -6.12 -0.76 -21.08
C ARG A 199 -6.46 -2.24 -21.26
N THR A 200 -5.59 -3.13 -20.78
CA THR A 200 -5.75 -4.60 -20.87
C THR A 200 -5.94 -5.26 -19.51
N HIS A 201 -6.13 -4.48 -18.45
CA HIS A 201 -6.41 -4.96 -17.09
C HIS A 201 -7.64 -4.24 -16.55
N ASP A 202 -8.30 -4.84 -15.58
CA ASP A 202 -9.43 -4.22 -14.88
C ASP A 202 -8.96 -3.47 -13.64
N LEU A 203 -7.92 -3.99 -12.96
CA LEU A 203 -7.24 -3.36 -11.83
C LEU A 203 -5.72 -3.63 -11.88
N ILE A 204 -4.92 -2.58 -11.76
CA ILE A 204 -3.48 -2.66 -11.48
C ILE A 204 -3.21 -1.99 -10.14
N VAL A 205 -2.52 -2.67 -9.23
CA VAL A 205 -2.17 -2.13 -7.91
C VAL A 205 -0.66 -1.89 -7.82
N CYS A 206 -0.28 -0.76 -7.23
CA CYS A 206 1.10 -0.44 -6.84
C CYS A 206 1.15 -0.30 -5.31
N ASP A 207 1.79 -1.25 -4.65
CA ASP A 207 2.04 -1.28 -3.19
C ASP A 207 3.33 -0.51 -2.86
N LEU A 208 3.20 0.79 -2.62
CA LEU A 208 4.33 1.73 -2.51
C LEU A 208 4.72 1.93 -1.04
N TRP A 209 5.48 0.98 -0.51
CA TRP A 209 5.86 0.92 0.92
C TRP A 209 7.00 1.86 1.36
N PHE A 210 7.65 2.54 0.42
CA PHE A 210 8.89 3.25 0.73
C PHE A 210 8.68 4.53 1.56
N GLY A 211 7.48 5.12 1.54
CA GLY A 211 7.11 6.24 2.40
C GLY A 211 7.22 5.89 3.88
N ASP A 212 6.60 4.78 4.28
CA ASP A 212 6.71 4.21 5.62
C ASP A 212 8.16 3.91 6.03
N HIS A 213 8.95 3.34 5.10
CA HIS A 213 10.37 3.06 5.35
C HIS A 213 11.15 4.34 5.72
N LEU A 214 10.89 5.45 5.05
CA LEU A 214 11.50 6.75 5.34
C LEU A 214 10.94 7.36 6.63
N GLY A 215 9.63 7.23 6.88
CA GLY A 215 8.98 7.67 8.11
C GLY A 215 9.63 7.09 9.36
N HIS A 216 9.95 5.78 9.34
CA HIS A 216 10.69 5.10 10.40
C HIS A 216 12.16 5.56 10.60
N ARG A 217 12.65 6.50 9.79
CA ARG A 217 13.95 7.17 9.99
C ARG A 217 13.81 8.53 10.67
N GLY A 218 12.59 9.00 10.90
CA GLY A 218 12.29 10.22 11.63
C GLY A 218 12.81 10.18 13.08
N ARG A 219 13.17 11.37 13.58
CA ARG A 219 13.63 11.62 14.95
C ARG A 219 13.67 13.14 15.18
N THR A 220 13.80 13.58 16.43
CA THR A 220 13.92 15.00 16.76
C THR A 220 15.38 15.36 17.11
N PRO A 221 16.01 16.33 16.43
CA PRO A 221 15.52 17.04 15.24
C PRO A 221 15.50 16.14 14.00
N THR A 222 14.63 16.48 13.03
CA THR A 222 14.48 15.71 11.78
C THR A 222 15.80 15.64 11.02
N PRO A 223 16.30 14.44 10.67
CA PRO A 223 17.55 14.31 9.93
C PRO A 223 17.42 14.92 8.53
N PRO A 224 18.31 15.86 8.13
CA PRO A 224 18.24 16.48 6.80
C PRO A 224 18.25 15.48 5.62
N PRO A 225 19.03 14.38 5.64
CA PRO A 225 18.95 13.37 4.57
C PRO A 225 17.58 12.70 4.46
N VAL A 226 16.92 12.44 5.59
CA VAL A 226 15.59 11.80 5.63
C VAL A 226 14.53 12.75 5.09
N LEU A 227 14.57 14.04 5.48
CA LEU A 227 13.65 15.04 4.94
C LEU A 227 13.82 15.22 3.42
N ARG A 228 15.06 15.28 2.93
CA ARG A 228 15.34 15.34 1.49
C ARG A 228 14.81 14.10 0.77
N ALA A 229 15.07 12.90 1.28
CA ALA A 229 14.58 11.67 0.69
C ALA A 229 13.04 11.59 0.70
N GLY A 230 12.39 12.05 1.77
CA GLY A 230 10.93 12.09 1.87
C GLY A 230 10.29 13.04 0.85
N ARG A 231 10.85 14.24 0.67
CA ARG A 231 10.42 15.19 -0.38
C ARG A 231 10.66 14.61 -1.78
N ALA A 232 11.86 14.09 -2.03
CA ALA A 232 12.23 13.46 -3.30
C ALA A 232 11.36 12.24 -3.63
N TYR A 233 10.86 11.52 -2.62
CA TYR A 233 9.92 10.42 -2.81
C TYR A 233 8.53 10.91 -3.21
N LEU A 234 7.99 11.94 -2.56
CA LEU A 234 6.70 12.52 -2.96
C LEU A 234 6.75 13.13 -4.36
N GLU A 235 7.86 13.77 -4.75
CA GLU A 235 8.07 14.25 -6.11
C GLU A 235 8.04 13.12 -7.15
N ARG A 236 8.49 11.91 -6.78
CA ARG A 236 8.41 10.72 -7.64
C ARG A 236 7.01 10.14 -7.72
N VAL A 237 6.26 10.14 -6.61
CA VAL A 237 4.83 9.78 -6.61
C VAL A 237 4.05 10.76 -7.49
N ASP A 238 4.34 12.05 -7.41
CA ASP A 238 3.77 13.10 -8.27
C ASP A 238 4.11 12.90 -9.75
N ALA A 239 5.38 12.61 -10.08
CA ALA A 239 5.81 12.31 -11.44
C ALA A 239 5.12 11.06 -12.02
N LEU A 240 5.01 9.99 -11.23
CA LEU A 240 4.30 8.76 -11.61
C LEU A 240 2.81 9.04 -11.89
N LEU A 241 2.17 9.78 -10.98
CA LEU A 241 0.77 10.19 -11.10
C LEU A 241 0.55 11.07 -12.33
N THR A 242 1.45 12.01 -12.59
CA THR A 242 1.41 12.88 -13.79
C THR A 242 1.39 12.03 -15.05
N GLY A 243 2.31 11.06 -15.17
CA GLY A 243 2.36 10.16 -16.34
C GLY A 243 1.11 9.29 -16.51
N LEU A 244 0.48 8.87 -15.40
CA LEU A 244 -0.78 8.14 -15.40
C LEU A 244 -1.94 9.00 -15.93
N LEU A 245 -2.09 10.21 -15.39
CA LEU A 245 -3.20 11.11 -15.70
C LEU A 245 -3.08 11.69 -17.13
N ASP A 246 -1.90 12.09 -17.56
CA ASP A 246 -1.65 12.58 -18.93
C ASP A 246 -1.97 11.53 -19.99
N ALA A 247 -1.80 10.25 -19.66
CA ALA A 247 -2.14 9.12 -20.52
C ALA A 247 -3.61 8.67 -20.42
N GLY A 248 -4.43 9.36 -19.62
CA GLY A 248 -5.87 9.12 -19.47
C GLY A 248 -6.23 7.93 -18.58
N ALA A 249 -5.37 7.53 -17.65
CA ALA A 249 -5.68 6.46 -16.70
C ALA A 249 -6.78 6.88 -15.72
N ARG A 250 -7.58 5.89 -15.29
CA ARG A 250 -8.38 6.01 -14.07
C ARG A 250 -7.48 5.66 -12.90
N VAL A 251 -7.42 6.51 -11.88
CA VAL A 251 -6.49 6.34 -10.75
C VAL A 251 -7.25 6.46 -9.43
N VAL A 252 -6.93 5.60 -8.48
CA VAL A 252 -7.28 5.78 -7.08
C VAL A 252 -6.00 5.76 -6.25
N LEU A 253 -5.92 6.63 -5.25
CA LEU A 253 -4.81 6.76 -4.32
C LEU A 253 -5.36 6.60 -2.91
N SER A 254 -4.66 5.82 -2.09
CA SER A 254 -4.99 5.63 -0.68
C SER A 254 -3.72 5.58 0.16
N SER A 255 -3.84 5.88 1.45
CA SER A 255 -2.88 5.43 2.46
C SER A 255 -3.59 4.74 3.61
N ASP A 256 -2.86 3.88 4.32
CA ASP A 256 -3.33 3.01 5.38
C ASP A 256 -3.04 3.54 6.79
N HIS A 257 -1.99 4.35 6.95
CA HIS A 257 -1.70 5.10 8.17
C HIS A 257 -0.79 6.32 7.92
N GLY A 258 -0.61 7.18 8.93
CA GLY A 258 0.38 8.27 8.90
C GLY A 258 1.77 7.82 9.37
N ASN A 259 2.82 8.39 8.79
CA ASN A 259 4.22 8.24 9.19
C ASN A 259 5.09 9.34 8.54
N LEU A 260 5.19 9.35 7.20
CA LEU A 260 6.10 10.20 6.43
C LEU A 260 5.83 11.70 6.58
N GLU A 261 4.60 12.09 6.89
CA GLU A 261 4.21 13.49 7.08
C GLU A 261 4.85 14.13 8.32
N ASP A 262 5.18 13.34 9.35
CA ASP A 262 5.84 13.83 10.57
C ASP A 262 7.16 13.10 10.87
N LEU A 263 8.21 13.55 10.19
CA LEU A 263 9.58 13.03 10.37
C LEU A 263 10.27 13.48 11.69
N ARG A 264 9.55 14.11 12.63
CA ARG A 264 10.08 14.42 13.96
C ARG A 264 10.01 13.21 14.89
N VAL A 265 9.14 12.25 14.58
CA VAL A 265 8.98 10.99 15.31
C VAL A 265 9.35 9.80 14.43
N LYS A 266 9.71 8.68 15.08
CA LYS A 266 10.00 7.41 14.39
C LYS A 266 8.76 6.52 14.22
N ALA A 267 7.80 6.70 15.12
CA ALA A 267 6.58 5.92 15.16
C ALA A 267 5.58 6.45 14.12
N HIS A 268 4.57 5.64 13.80
CA HIS A 268 3.42 6.10 13.05
C HIS A 268 2.68 7.21 13.80
N THR A 269 1.78 7.90 13.12
CA THR A 269 1.02 9.02 13.69
C THR A 269 -0.48 8.70 13.75
N LEU A 270 -1.24 9.63 14.33
CA LEU A 270 -2.70 9.64 14.31
C LEU A 270 -3.26 10.53 13.19
N ALA A 271 -2.42 10.96 12.24
CA ALA A 271 -2.90 11.74 11.11
C ALA A 271 -3.97 10.96 10.34
N ARG A 272 -4.99 11.67 9.86
CA ARG A 272 -5.88 11.11 8.84
C ARG A 272 -5.06 10.77 7.61
N VAL A 273 -5.58 9.92 6.74
CA VAL A 273 -4.88 9.45 5.53
C VAL A 273 -5.60 9.88 4.26
N PRO A 274 -4.88 10.18 3.15
CA PRO A 274 -5.49 10.58 1.90
C PRO A 274 -6.25 9.41 1.25
N PHE A 275 -7.43 9.72 0.71
CA PHE A 275 -8.15 8.92 -0.27
C PHE A 275 -8.63 9.80 -1.40
N ALA A 276 -8.10 9.61 -2.60
CA ALA A 276 -8.36 10.48 -3.74
C ALA A 276 -8.36 9.70 -5.04
N GLY A 277 -8.86 10.27 -6.13
CA GLY A 277 -8.81 9.60 -7.42
C GLY A 277 -9.56 10.31 -8.53
N VAL A 278 -9.31 9.85 -9.76
CA VAL A 278 -9.92 10.32 -11.00
C VAL A 278 -10.55 9.12 -11.71
N GLY A 279 -11.78 9.29 -12.21
CA GLY A 279 -12.49 8.24 -12.94
C GLY A 279 -13.11 7.16 -12.05
N LEU A 280 -13.31 7.44 -10.76
CA LEU A 280 -14.18 6.68 -9.86
C LEU A 280 -14.99 7.61 -8.96
N ALA A 281 -16.19 7.18 -8.57
CA ALA A 281 -16.98 7.89 -7.57
C ALA A 281 -16.43 7.54 -6.17
N LEU A 282 -15.75 8.50 -5.54
CA LEU A 282 -15.17 8.29 -4.20
C LEU A 282 -16.22 8.22 -3.09
N GLY A 283 -17.41 8.80 -3.31
CA GLY A 283 -18.46 8.91 -2.30
C GLY A 283 -18.08 9.85 -1.14
N THR A 284 -18.53 9.52 0.06
CA THR A 284 -18.24 10.25 1.31
C THR A 284 -17.70 9.34 2.43
N PRO A 285 -16.68 8.50 2.16
CA PRO A 285 -16.07 7.69 3.20
C PRO A 285 -15.40 8.58 4.24
N ARG A 286 -15.43 8.11 5.48
CA ARG A 286 -14.83 8.72 6.66
C ARG A 286 -13.71 7.85 7.24
N THR A 287 -13.67 6.57 6.91
CA THR A 287 -12.67 5.62 7.42
C THR A 287 -12.00 4.84 6.30
N VAL A 288 -10.82 4.28 6.55
CA VAL A 288 -10.11 3.40 5.59
C VAL A 288 -10.94 2.17 5.19
N VAL A 289 -11.83 1.70 6.08
CA VAL A 289 -12.79 0.62 5.78
C VAL A 289 -13.76 1.08 4.69
N GLU A 290 -14.46 2.20 4.91
CA GLU A 290 -15.41 2.77 3.94
C GLU A 290 -14.72 3.15 2.62
N GLY A 291 -13.45 3.55 2.66
CA GLY A 291 -12.62 3.74 1.47
C GLY A 291 -12.44 2.45 0.67
N GLY A 292 -12.06 1.34 1.33
CA GLY A 292 -11.96 0.03 0.70
C GLY A 292 -13.30 -0.43 0.09
N GLN A 293 -14.41 -0.13 0.77
CA GLN A 293 -15.77 -0.37 0.26
C GLN A 293 -16.06 0.44 -0.99
N ALA A 294 -15.67 1.72 -1.04
CA ALA A 294 -15.83 2.57 -2.21
C ALA A 294 -15.04 2.05 -3.42
N ILE A 295 -13.81 1.55 -3.21
CA ILE A 295 -13.03 0.91 -4.29
C ILE A 295 -13.75 -0.36 -4.77
N ALA A 296 -14.21 -1.23 -3.87
CA ALA A 296 -14.93 -2.45 -4.25
C ALA A 296 -16.23 -2.14 -5.03
N ALA A 297 -16.98 -1.12 -4.61
CA ALA A 297 -18.21 -0.69 -5.26
C ALA A 297 -17.97 -0.20 -6.70
N ALA A 298 -16.79 0.34 -7.02
CA ALA A 298 -16.42 0.74 -8.38
C ALA A 298 -16.35 -0.44 -9.38
N PHE A 299 -16.31 -1.68 -8.88
CA PHE A 299 -16.37 -2.92 -9.66
C PHE A 299 -17.73 -3.63 -9.57
N GLY A 300 -18.75 -2.99 -9.01
CA GLY A 300 -20.07 -3.59 -8.82
C GLY A 300 -20.12 -4.64 -7.71
N LEU A 301 -19.04 -4.78 -6.92
CA LEU A 301 -19.04 -5.65 -5.75
C LEU A 301 -19.77 -4.94 -4.60
N LYS A 302 -20.86 -5.54 -4.12
CA LYS A 302 -21.46 -5.19 -2.84
C LYS A 302 -20.83 -6.08 -1.77
N LEU A 303 -20.53 -5.52 -0.60
CA LEU A 303 -20.27 -6.36 0.56
C LEU A 303 -21.61 -6.94 1.01
N ASP A 304 -21.69 -8.26 1.09
CA ASP A 304 -22.81 -8.93 1.71
C ASP A 304 -22.60 -8.81 3.23
N LEU A 305 -23.09 -7.73 3.84
CA LEU A 305 -22.97 -7.47 5.28
C LEU A 305 -23.91 -8.39 6.11
N GLY A 306 -24.27 -9.56 5.59
CA GLY A 306 -25.33 -10.42 6.12
C GLY A 306 -24.92 -11.88 6.27
N SER A 307 -24.34 -12.25 7.40
CA SER A 307 -24.93 -13.22 8.33
C SER A 307 -24.01 -13.34 9.54
N ASP A 308 -24.62 -13.41 10.73
CA ASP A 308 -23.94 -13.59 12.00
C ASP A 308 -22.76 -14.56 11.91
N ALA A 309 -21.62 -14.13 12.43
CA ALA A 309 -20.62 -15.02 13.01
C ALA A 309 -21.24 -15.68 14.27
N LYS A 310 -22.18 -16.59 14.03
CA LYS A 310 -22.56 -17.68 14.92
C LYS A 310 -22.37 -18.98 14.13
N LYS A 311 -21.13 -19.48 14.16
CA LYS A 311 -20.79 -20.89 14.25
C LYS A 311 -19.32 -21.04 14.59
#